data_AF-A0A5C5G2W4-F1
#
_entry.id   AF-A0A5C5G2W4-F1
#
_cell.length_a   1.000
_cell.length_b   1.000
_cell.length_c   1.000
_cell.angle_alpha   90.00
_cell.angle_beta   90.00
_cell.angle_gamma   90.00
#
_symmetry.space_group_name_H-M   'P 1'
#
loop_
_entity.id
_entity.type
_entity.pdbx_description
1 polymer ?
#
loop_
_entity_poly.entity_id
_entity_poly.type
_entity_poly.pdbx_seq_one_letter_code
_entity_poly.pdbx_strand_id
1 'polypeptide(L)'
;MASYLSRDPQYTGGGAQYPYPKEVWSPAGGWWTRPANWKSSTGLVFLGVGLATYGVWSYSARKEWRHTEPTRPIPSMMWARQFKTGELGVKDESSLRGEPVAHH
;
A
#
# COMPACT_ATOMS: atom_id res chain seq x y z
N MET A 1 27.29 43.80 -18.95
CA MET A 1 26.26 43.00 -19.62
C MET A 1 26.23 41.62 -18.98
N ALA A 2 25.26 41.36 -18.11
CA ALA A 2 24.94 40.00 -17.67
C ALA A 2 23.43 39.95 -17.53
N SER A 3 22.82 39.24 -18.47
CA SER A 3 21.40 39.12 -18.72
C SER A 3 20.66 38.49 -17.55
N TYR A 4 19.64 39.20 -17.09
CA TYR A 4 18.33 38.67 -16.71
C TYR A 4 18.05 37.27 -17.28
N LEU A 5 18.09 36.25 -16.42
CA LEU A 5 17.33 35.03 -16.62
C LEU A 5 16.42 34.87 -15.40
N SER A 6 15.18 35.33 -15.59
CA SER A 6 14.04 35.08 -14.75
C SER A 6 13.92 33.58 -14.45
N ARG A 7 14.06 33.23 -13.18
CA ARG A 7 13.42 32.03 -12.65
C ARG A 7 12.24 32.53 -11.84
N ASP A 8 11.07 32.60 -12.46
CA ASP A 8 9.82 32.80 -11.75
C ASP A 8 9.47 31.48 -11.05
N PRO A 9 9.43 31.40 -9.71
CA PRO A 9 8.79 30.28 -9.06
C PRO A 9 7.32 30.63 -8.87
N GLN A 10 6.48 30.03 -9.70
CA GLN A 10 5.06 29.72 -9.52
C GLN A 10 4.44 30.28 -8.22
N TYR A 11 3.77 31.43 -8.37
CA TYR A 11 2.84 31.97 -7.39
C TYR A 11 1.73 30.93 -7.15
N THR A 12 1.75 30.24 -6.00
CA THR A 12 0.68 29.31 -5.59
C THR A 12 0.16 29.69 -4.20
N GLY A 13 -0.84 30.57 -4.18
CA GLY A 13 -2.08 30.41 -3.40
C GLY A 13 -2.01 30.12 -1.89
N GLY A 14 -1.04 30.62 -1.14
CA GLY A 14 -1.13 30.67 0.32
C GLY A 14 -1.58 32.06 0.74
N GLY A 15 -2.76 32.18 1.38
CA GLY A 15 -3.23 33.46 1.94
C GLY A 15 -2.23 34.11 2.89
N ALA A 16 -2.50 35.35 3.31
CA ALA A 16 -1.57 36.15 4.12
C ALA A 16 -0.94 35.33 5.26
N GLN A 17 0.39 35.16 5.20
CA GLN A 17 1.17 34.53 6.26
C GLN A 17 1.53 35.60 7.29
N TYR A 18 1.23 35.34 8.56
CA TYR A 18 1.56 36.22 9.68
C TYR A 18 2.96 35.92 10.24
N PRO A 19 3.63 36.87 10.91
CA PRO A 19 4.87 36.56 11.63
C PRO A 19 4.66 35.46 12.68
N TYR A 20 5.63 34.56 12.80
CA TYR A 20 5.62 33.43 13.73
C TYR A 20 7.05 33.15 14.23
N PRO A 21 7.22 32.57 15.43
CA PRO A 21 8.54 32.21 15.94
C PRO A 21 9.13 31.04 15.13
N LYS A 22 10.36 31.20 14.64
CA LYS A 22 11.03 30.20 13.77
C LYS A 22 11.78 29.13 14.57
N GLU A 23 11.99 29.39 15.85
CA GLU A 23 12.76 28.57 16.78
C GLU A 23 11.90 27.46 17.40
N VAL A 24 10.58 27.54 17.25
CA VAL A 24 9.65 26.56 17.80
C VAL A 24 9.58 25.34 16.89
N TRP A 25 9.91 24.18 17.45
CA TRP A 25 9.82 22.89 16.76
C TRP A 25 8.65 22.06 17.30
N SER A 26 7.96 21.37 16.39
CA SER A 26 6.93 20.40 16.71
C SER A 26 7.07 19.20 15.77
N PRO A 27 6.83 17.97 16.24
CA PRO A 27 7.00 16.75 15.46
C PRO A 27 6.09 16.68 14.23
N ALA A 28 4.91 17.32 14.27
CA ALA A 28 3.97 17.36 13.14
C ALA A 28 4.25 18.50 12.14
N GLY A 29 5.25 19.34 12.43
CA GLY A 29 5.49 20.61 11.74
C GLY A 29 4.95 21.82 12.52
N GLY A 30 5.05 23.00 11.92
CA GLY A 30 4.60 24.28 12.47
C GLY A 30 3.83 25.11 11.45
N TRP A 31 3.90 26.44 11.57
CA TRP A 31 3.16 27.38 10.72
C TRP A 31 3.56 27.26 9.23
N TRP A 32 2.55 27.10 8.37
CA TRP A 32 2.66 26.99 6.89
C TRP A 32 3.79 26.09 6.39
N THR A 33 3.94 24.93 7.03
CA THR A 33 5.02 23.98 6.75
C THR A 33 4.97 23.48 5.30
N ARG A 34 5.96 23.85 4.48
CA ARG A 34 6.14 23.34 3.10
C ARG A 34 7.61 23.06 2.82
N PRO A 35 8.16 21.94 3.34
CA PRO A 35 9.57 21.62 3.17
C PRO A 35 9.87 21.36 1.69
N ALA A 36 11.06 21.81 1.24
CA ALA A 36 11.45 21.68 -0.16
C ALA A 36 11.57 20.22 -0.63
N ASN A 37 11.86 19.29 0.30
CA ASN A 37 12.10 17.87 0.05
C ASN A 37 10.90 16.97 0.40
N TRP A 38 9.68 17.51 0.52
CA TRP A 38 8.49 16.74 0.93
C TRP A 38 8.30 15.46 0.10
N LYS A 39 8.54 15.52 -1.22
CA LYS A 39 8.39 14.38 -2.14
C LYS A 39 9.29 13.20 -1.74
N SER A 40 10.56 13.48 -1.48
CA SER A 40 11.54 12.45 -1.12
C SER A 40 11.28 11.90 0.27
N SER A 41 10.93 12.75 1.24
CA SER A 41 10.56 12.32 2.60
C SER A 41 9.34 11.41 2.59
N THR A 42 8.28 11.79 1.86
CA THR A 42 7.09 10.97 1.69
C THR A 42 7.41 9.66 0.94
N GLY A 43 8.23 9.72 -0.11
CA GLY A 43 8.67 8.53 -0.84
C GLY A 43 9.40 7.52 0.05
N LEU A 44 10.28 7.99 0.94
CA LEU A 44 10.99 7.12 1.89
C LEU A 44 10.04 6.47 2.91
N VAL A 45 9.07 7.23 3.42
CA VAL A 45 8.05 6.70 4.34
C VAL A 45 7.20 5.63 3.65
N PHE A 46 6.71 5.89 2.44
CA PHE A 46 5.94 4.90 1.69
C PHE A 46 6.76 3.64 1.38
N LEU A 47 8.04 3.78 1.05
CA LEU A 47 8.93 2.64 0.85
C LEU A 47 9.06 1.81 2.14
N GLY A 48 9.28 2.46 3.28
CA GLY A 48 9.38 1.79 4.58
C GLY A 48 8.10 1.03 4.94
N VAL A 49 6.94 1.68 4.82
CA VAL A 49 5.63 1.07 5.05
C VAL A 49 5.38 -0.09 4.09
N GLY A 50 5.73 0.06 2.81
CA GLY A 50 5.57 -0.96 1.79
C GLY A 50 6.41 -2.21 2.09
N LEU A 51 7.69 -2.05 2.45
CA LEU A 51 8.56 -3.16 2.82
C LEU A 51 8.08 -3.88 4.08
N ALA A 52 7.68 -3.13 5.11
CA ALA A 52 7.15 -3.70 6.35
C ALA A 52 5.87 -4.51 6.08
N THR A 53 4.92 -3.91 5.33
CA THR A 53 3.66 -4.56 4.96
C THR A 53 3.91 -5.82 4.14
N TYR A 54 4.81 -5.77 3.16
CA TYR A 54 5.17 -6.93 2.34
C TYR A 54 5.80 -8.05 3.18
N GLY A 55 6.69 -7.71 4.12
CA GLY A 55 7.31 -8.69 5.03
C GLY A 55 6.27 -9.40 5.90
N VAL A 56 5.39 -8.63 6.55
CA VAL A 56 4.30 -9.17 7.39
C VAL A 56 3.32 -10.00 6.56
N TRP A 57 2.89 -9.49 5.41
CA TRP A 57 1.98 -10.21 4.50
C TRP A 57 2.59 -11.52 4.00
N SER A 58 3.86 -11.50 3.56
CA SER A 58 4.55 -12.70 3.08
C SER A 58 4.68 -13.76 4.17
N TYR A 59 4.96 -13.34 5.40
CA TYR A 59 4.99 -14.25 6.55
C TYR A 59 3.60 -14.81 6.87
N SER A 60 2.57 -13.95 6.91
CA SER A 60 1.18 -14.35 7.13
C SER A 60 0.71 -15.36 6.09
N ALA A 61 0.94 -15.09 4.80
CA ALA A 61 0.51 -15.96 3.70
C ALA A 61 1.18 -17.35 3.72
N ARG A 62 2.42 -17.45 4.22
CA ARG A 62 3.10 -18.75 4.41
C ARG A 62 2.55 -19.56 5.59
N LYS A 63 2.09 -18.87 6.64
CA LYS A 63 1.53 -19.51 7.85
C LYS A 63 0.03 -19.75 7.77
N GLU A 64 -0.64 -19.17 6.80
CA GLU A 64 -2.07 -19.39 6.58
C GLU A 64 -2.34 -20.88 6.28
N TRP A 65 -3.28 -21.47 7.04
CA TRP A 65 -3.75 -22.83 6.84
C TRP A 65 -5.29 -22.84 6.80
N ARG A 66 -5.84 -23.48 5.77
CA ARG A 66 -7.28 -23.64 5.54
C ARG A 66 -7.62 -25.11 5.63
N HIS A 67 -8.66 -25.40 6.40
CA HIS A 67 -9.18 -26.76 6.59
C HIS A 67 -10.25 -27.13 5.57
N THR A 68 -10.79 -26.14 4.84
CA THR A 68 -11.84 -26.33 3.86
C THR A 68 -11.51 -25.53 2.62
N GLU A 69 -11.64 -26.18 1.48
CA GLU A 69 -11.49 -25.60 0.17
C GLU A 69 -12.67 -24.67 -0.16
N PRO A 70 -12.40 -23.57 -0.88
CA PRO A 70 -13.44 -22.66 -1.32
C PRO A 70 -14.29 -23.31 -2.41
N THR A 71 -15.58 -22.99 -2.42
CA THR A 71 -16.55 -23.44 -3.45
C THR A 71 -16.51 -22.56 -4.71
N ARG A 72 -15.84 -21.40 -4.64
CA ARG A 72 -15.71 -20.44 -5.75
C ARG A 72 -14.28 -19.89 -5.78
N PRO A 73 -13.78 -19.44 -6.94
CA PRO A 73 -12.47 -18.80 -7.02
C PRO A 73 -12.48 -17.51 -6.20
N ILE A 74 -11.58 -17.41 -5.23
CA ILE A 74 -11.39 -16.23 -4.38
C ILE A 74 -9.98 -15.65 -4.60
N PRO A 75 -9.80 -14.32 -4.58
CA PRO A 75 -8.50 -13.69 -4.86
C PRO A 75 -7.36 -14.22 -3.99
N SER A 76 -7.67 -14.60 -2.75
CA SER A 76 -6.68 -15.07 -1.78
C SER A 76 -6.03 -16.41 -2.10
N MET A 77 -6.54 -17.14 -3.10
CA MET A 77 -5.87 -18.31 -3.66
C MET A 77 -4.55 -17.94 -4.36
N MET A 78 -4.40 -16.70 -4.85
CA MET A 78 -3.17 -16.26 -5.54
C MET A 78 -1.94 -16.20 -4.63
N TRP A 79 -2.13 -16.10 -3.31
CA TRP A 79 -1.04 -15.96 -2.34
C TRP A 79 -1.02 -17.00 -1.23
N ALA A 80 -2.14 -17.65 -0.92
CA ALA A 80 -2.21 -18.69 0.10
C ALA A 80 -1.34 -19.91 -0.29
N ARG A 81 -0.56 -20.41 0.67
CA ARG A 81 0.42 -21.49 0.45
C ARG A 81 -0.21 -22.75 -0.14
N GLN A 82 -1.34 -23.20 0.42
CA GLN A 82 -1.97 -24.47 0.03
C GLN A 82 -2.43 -24.49 -1.44
N PHE A 83 -2.85 -23.34 -1.99
CA PHE A 83 -3.25 -23.25 -3.41
C PHE A 83 -2.04 -23.16 -4.35
N LYS A 84 -0.93 -22.57 -3.89
CA LYS A 84 0.32 -22.54 -4.66
C LYS A 84 1.00 -23.91 -4.73
N THR A 85 0.92 -24.69 -3.67
CA THR A 85 1.49 -26.05 -3.62
C THR A 85 0.60 -27.07 -4.34
N GLY A 86 -0.65 -26.72 -4.64
CA GLY A 86 -1.62 -27.64 -5.24
C GLY A 86 -2.26 -28.61 -4.24
N GLU A 87 -2.11 -28.34 -2.93
CA GLU A 87 -2.74 -29.14 -1.85
C GLU A 87 -4.26 -28.93 -1.78
N LEU A 88 -4.74 -27.76 -2.20
CA LEU A 88 -6.16 -27.41 -2.19
C LEU A 88 -6.60 -26.86 -3.54
N GLY A 89 -7.75 -27.34 -4.01
CA GLY A 89 -8.44 -26.88 -5.21
C GLY A 89 -9.69 -26.05 -4.91
N VAL A 90 -10.46 -25.73 -5.95
CA VAL A 90 -11.82 -25.21 -5.79
C VAL A 90 -12.76 -26.42 -5.78
N LYS A 91 -13.64 -26.49 -4.79
CA LYS A 91 -14.67 -27.54 -4.73
C LYS A 91 -15.78 -27.24 -5.72
N ASP A 92 -16.15 -28.24 -6.50
CA ASP A 92 -17.37 -28.18 -7.30
C ASP A 92 -18.61 -28.21 -6.39
N GLU A 93 -19.60 -27.39 -6.71
CA GLU A 93 -20.85 -27.29 -5.95
C GLU A 93 -21.64 -28.60 -5.92
N SER A 94 -21.45 -29.47 -6.90
CA SER A 94 -22.01 -30.83 -6.97
C SER A 94 -21.60 -31.68 -5.77
N SER A 95 -20.36 -31.54 -5.29
CA SER A 95 -19.83 -32.25 -4.13
C SER A 95 -20.55 -31.89 -2.81
N LEU A 96 -21.12 -30.68 -2.71
CA LEU A 96 -21.90 -30.25 -1.55
C LEU A 96 -23.36 -30.72 -1.61
N ARG A 97 -23.87 -30.96 -2.82
CA ARG A 97 -25.26 -31.37 -3.07
C ARG A 97 -25.46 -32.89 -3.09
N GLY A 98 -24.38 -33.67 -3.08
CA GLY A 98 -24.44 -35.15 -3.17
C GLY A 98 -24.73 -35.66 -4.58
N GLU A 99 -24.62 -34.80 -5.59
CA GLU A 99 -24.83 -35.15 -7.00
C GLU A 99 -23.52 -35.70 -7.62
N PRO A 100 -23.60 -36.64 -8.57
CA PRO A 100 -22.41 -37.20 -9.22
C PRO A 100 -21.60 -36.12 -9.94
N VAL A 101 -20.26 -36.20 -9.84
CA VAL A 101 -19.32 -35.21 -10.38
C VAL A 101 -19.41 -35.20 -11.91
N ALA A 102 -19.83 -34.08 -12.51
CA ALA A 102 -19.78 -33.90 -13.95
C ALA A 102 -18.34 -33.55 -14.35
N HIS A 103 -17.65 -34.49 -14.98
CA HIS A 103 -16.33 -34.23 -15.58
C HIS A 103 -16.51 -33.31 -16.79
N HIS A 104 -15.92 -32.11 -16.73
CA HIS A 104 -15.81 -31.17 -17.85
C HIS A 104 -14.34 -30.91 -18.15
#